data_AF-A6KHB6-F1
#
_entry.id   AF-A6KHB6-F1
#
_cell.length_a   1.000
_cell.length_b   1.000
_cell.length_c   1.000
_cell.angle_alpha   90.00
_cell.angle_beta   90.00
_cell.angle_gamma   90.00
#
_symmetry.space_group_name_H-M   'P 1'
#
loop_
_entity.id
_entity.type
_entity.pdbx_description
1 polymer ?
#
loop_
_entity_poly.entity_id
_entity_poly.type
_entity_poly.pdbx_seq_one_letter_code
_entity_poly.pdbx_strand_id
1 'polypeptide(L)'
;MDRTYALMKKIRQTPVRVLKEIDGFVLNRLQYAIISEAWRLVEEGIVSPNDLDLVMSDGLGMRYAFIGPLETMHLNAEGMVSYCDRYSEGMKRVLKTFGPVPEFSGDTVEKVNQDMCMKVPDDPEHLAARRHWRDDCLMQLSKLKHQMQPQ
;
A
#
# COMPACT_ATOMS: atom_id res chain seq x y z
N MET A 1 20.95 -17.85 3.23
CA MET A 1 20.34 -16.59 3.70
C MET A 1 21.38 -15.49 3.87
N ASP A 2 22.40 -15.65 4.72
CA ASP A 2 23.30 -14.52 5.09
C ASP A 2 24.17 -14.00 3.96
N ARG A 3 24.72 -14.88 3.11
CA ARG A 3 25.50 -14.47 1.92
C ARG A 3 24.67 -13.59 0.97
N THR A 4 23.45 -14.00 0.67
CA THR A 4 22.54 -13.25 -0.21
C THR A 4 22.12 -11.93 0.44
N TYR A 5 21.82 -11.94 1.74
CA TYR A 5 21.46 -10.74 2.49
C TYR A 5 22.62 -9.72 2.46
N ALA A 6 23.85 -10.15 2.70
CA ALA A 6 25.03 -9.30 2.62
C ALA A 6 25.28 -8.79 1.19
N LEU A 7 25.11 -9.64 0.16
CA LEU A 7 25.25 -9.24 -1.24
C LEU A 7 24.23 -8.15 -1.62
N MET A 8 22.96 -8.31 -1.26
CA MET A 8 21.91 -7.33 -1.56
C MET A 8 22.20 -5.99 -0.87
N LYS A 9 22.64 -6.00 0.39
CA LYS A 9 23.11 -4.78 1.07
C LYS A 9 24.31 -4.14 0.37
N LYS A 10 25.27 -4.95 -0.12
CA LYS A 10 26.46 -4.44 -0.84
C LYS A 10 26.09 -3.65 -2.09
N ILE A 11 25.03 -4.04 -2.78
CA ILE A 11 24.49 -3.32 -3.96
C ILE A 11 23.41 -2.28 -3.60
N ARG A 12 23.34 -1.87 -2.32
CA ARG A 12 22.42 -0.86 -1.77
C ARG A 12 20.92 -1.19 -1.90
N GLN A 13 20.58 -2.47 -2.04
CA GLN A 13 19.20 -2.93 -1.89
C GLN A 13 18.87 -3.11 -0.41
N THR A 14 17.58 -3.13 -0.08
CA THR A 14 17.06 -3.37 1.28
C THR A 14 16.51 -4.79 1.40
N PRO A 15 17.35 -5.82 1.65
CA PRO A 15 16.87 -7.18 1.80
C PRO A 15 16.08 -7.35 3.11
N VAL A 16 15.01 -8.12 3.04
CA VAL A 16 14.20 -8.56 4.20
C VAL A 16 14.24 -10.08 4.32
N ARG A 17 14.19 -10.60 5.55
CA ARG A 17 14.16 -12.05 5.79
C ARG A 17 12.72 -12.51 5.99
N VAL A 18 12.22 -13.28 5.04
CA VAL A 18 10.97 -14.04 5.21
C VAL A 18 11.34 -15.35 5.92
N LEU A 19 10.96 -15.48 7.20
CA LEU A 19 11.45 -16.56 8.07
C LEU A 19 10.82 -17.92 7.75
N LYS A 20 9.62 -17.92 7.17
CA LYS A 20 8.86 -19.10 6.76
C LYS A 20 8.17 -18.79 5.44
N GLU A 21 8.13 -19.77 4.55
CA GLU A 21 7.39 -19.67 3.31
C GLU A 21 5.89 -19.46 3.57
N ILE A 22 5.28 -18.61 2.76
CA ILE A 22 3.86 -18.33 2.73
C ILE A 22 3.48 -17.79 1.35
N ASP A 23 2.31 -18.15 0.85
CA ASP A 23 1.80 -17.65 -0.42
C ASP A 23 1.71 -16.12 -0.41
N GLY A 24 2.29 -15.53 -1.47
CA GLY A 24 2.34 -14.08 -1.69
C GLY A 24 3.48 -13.35 -0.96
N PHE A 25 4.36 -14.05 -0.23
CA PHE A 25 5.39 -13.43 0.61
C PHE A 25 4.79 -12.37 1.56
N VAL A 26 5.56 -11.37 2.01
CA VAL A 26 5.03 -10.31 2.89
C VAL A 26 4.41 -9.16 2.08
N LEU A 27 5.05 -8.75 0.99
CA LEU A 27 4.63 -7.57 0.21
C LEU A 27 3.24 -7.76 -0.40
N ASN A 28 2.99 -8.87 -1.13
CA ASN A 28 1.69 -9.05 -1.77
C ASN A 28 0.58 -9.29 -0.75
N ARG A 29 0.87 -9.86 0.43
CA ARG A 29 -0.16 -10.03 1.47
C ARG A 29 -0.65 -8.69 2.01
N LEU A 30 0.24 -7.72 2.22
CA LEU A 30 -0.15 -6.37 2.61
C LEU A 30 -0.86 -5.64 1.46
N GLN A 31 -0.35 -5.76 0.23
CA GLN A 31 -0.97 -5.16 -0.95
C GLN A 31 -2.40 -5.70 -1.17
N TYR A 32 -2.60 -7.02 -1.10
CA TYR A 32 -3.90 -7.64 -1.33
C TYR A 32 -4.88 -7.38 -0.19
N ALA A 33 -4.40 -7.20 1.05
CA ALA A 33 -5.27 -6.75 2.14
C ALA A 33 -5.85 -5.35 1.88
N ILE A 34 -5.02 -4.42 1.38
CA ILE A 34 -5.47 -3.08 0.98
C ILE A 34 -6.42 -3.16 -0.22
N ILE A 35 -6.04 -3.89 -1.27
CA ILE A 35 -6.87 -4.03 -2.48
C ILE A 35 -8.24 -4.65 -2.15
N SER A 36 -8.27 -5.65 -1.27
CA SER A 36 -9.51 -6.33 -0.90
C SER A 36 -10.50 -5.39 -0.22
N GLU A 37 -10.03 -4.56 0.71
CA GLU A 37 -10.91 -3.58 1.36
C GLU A 37 -11.25 -2.42 0.44
N ALA A 38 -10.30 -1.94 -0.35
CA ALA A 38 -10.55 -0.89 -1.33
C ALA A 38 -11.65 -1.29 -2.32
N TRP A 39 -11.62 -2.54 -2.78
CA TRP A 39 -12.63 -3.09 -3.67
C TRP A 39 -14.02 -3.05 -3.04
N ARG A 40 -14.17 -3.54 -1.80
CA ARG A 40 -15.45 -3.52 -1.08
C ARG A 40 -15.98 -2.10 -0.89
N LEU A 41 -15.14 -1.16 -0.50
CA LEU A 41 -15.54 0.24 -0.30
C LEU A 41 -16.06 0.88 -1.60
N VAL A 42 -15.48 0.54 -2.75
CA VAL A 42 -15.94 1.00 -4.06
C VAL A 42 -17.23 0.31 -4.51
N GLU A 43 -17.32 -0.99 -4.27
CA GLU A 43 -18.47 -1.84 -4.59
C GLU A 43 -19.71 -1.39 -3.82
N GLU A 44 -19.56 -1.16 -2.51
CA GLU A 44 -20.62 -0.66 -1.62
C GLU A 44 -20.93 0.84 -1.84
N GLY A 45 -20.22 1.50 -2.75
CA GLY A 45 -20.44 2.91 -3.09
C GLY A 45 -20.08 3.88 -1.97
N ILE A 46 -19.23 3.47 -1.02
CA ILE A 46 -18.75 4.31 0.08
C ILE A 46 -17.87 5.44 -0.44
N VAL A 47 -17.11 5.17 -1.50
CA VAL A 47 -16.20 6.11 -2.13
C VAL A 47 -16.01 5.77 -3.61
N SER A 48 -15.70 6.77 -4.44
CA SER A 48 -15.32 6.53 -5.84
C SER A 48 -13.92 5.87 -5.90
N PRO A 49 -13.61 5.04 -6.92
CA PRO A 49 -12.24 4.59 -7.19
C PRO A 49 -11.22 5.73 -7.17
N ASN A 50 -11.63 6.88 -7.69
CA ASN A 50 -10.75 8.04 -7.80
C ASN A 50 -10.43 8.71 -6.47
N ASP A 51 -11.43 8.88 -5.61
CA ASP A 51 -11.24 9.44 -4.27
C ASP A 51 -10.56 8.44 -3.34
N LEU A 52 -10.81 7.13 -3.53
CA LEU A 52 -10.11 6.09 -2.79
C LEU A 52 -8.60 6.16 -3.01
N ASP A 53 -8.16 6.31 -4.27
CA ASP A 53 -6.75 6.50 -4.60
C ASP A 53 -6.16 7.77 -3.95
N LEU A 54 -6.93 8.86 -3.86
CA LEU A 54 -6.49 10.10 -3.21
C LEU A 54 -6.30 9.93 -1.69
N VAL A 55 -7.16 9.17 -1.01
CA VAL A 55 -6.98 8.81 0.41
C VAL A 55 -5.63 8.13 0.63
N MET A 56 -5.15 7.36 -0.36
CA MET A 56 -3.83 6.76 -0.33
C MET A 56 -2.74 7.75 -0.76
N SER A 57 -2.77 8.30 -1.98
CA SER A 57 -1.67 9.09 -2.53
C SER A 57 -1.37 10.36 -1.72
N ASP A 58 -2.42 11.02 -1.25
CA ASP A 58 -2.35 12.34 -0.60
C ASP A 58 -2.58 12.24 0.91
N GLY A 59 -2.70 11.01 1.44
CA GLY A 59 -2.96 10.73 2.85
C GLY A 59 -2.11 9.59 3.40
N LEU A 60 -2.66 8.37 3.41
CA LEU A 60 -2.04 7.22 4.09
C LEU A 60 -0.72 6.76 3.46
N GLY A 61 -0.58 6.89 2.14
CA GLY A 61 0.61 6.50 1.38
C GLY A 61 1.81 7.41 1.64
N MET A 62 1.58 8.69 1.95
CA MET A 62 2.68 9.64 2.23
C MET A 62 3.53 9.20 3.42
N ARG A 63 2.91 8.77 4.53
CA ARG A 63 3.66 8.25 5.69
C ARG A 63 4.32 6.90 5.38
N TYR A 64 3.66 6.04 4.59
CA TYR A 64 4.21 4.75 4.18
C TYR A 64 5.39 4.84 3.22
N ALA A 65 5.59 6.00 2.58
CA ALA A 65 6.82 6.28 1.87
C ALA A 65 8.05 6.35 2.79
N PHE A 66 7.88 6.61 4.09
CA PHE A 66 8.98 6.81 5.04
C PHE A 66 9.02 5.79 6.17
N ILE A 67 7.89 5.48 6.79
CA ILE A 67 7.77 4.62 7.97
C ILE A 67 6.78 3.48 7.74
N GLY A 68 7.00 2.35 8.41
CA GLY A 68 6.12 1.18 8.31
C GLY A 68 4.80 1.35 9.08
N PRO A 69 3.81 0.46 8.89
CA PRO A 69 2.52 0.53 9.59
C PRO A 69 2.65 0.34 11.11
N LEU A 70 3.57 -0.51 11.58
CA LEU A 70 3.78 -0.72 13.02
C LEU A 70 4.48 0.47 13.68
N GLU A 71 5.45 1.08 13.00
CA GLU A 71 6.10 2.31 13.46
C GLU A 71 5.13 3.48 13.44
N THR A 72 4.24 3.55 12.43
CA THR A 72 3.12 4.50 12.41
C THR A 72 2.23 4.36 13.64
N MET A 73 1.87 3.14 14.06
CA MET A 73 1.14 2.92 15.30
C MET A 73 1.94 3.41 16.51
N HIS A 74 3.24 3.11 16.55
CA HIS A 74 4.12 3.52 17.64
C HIS A 74 4.19 5.04 17.81
N LEU A 75 4.26 5.79 16.70
CA LEU A 75 4.42 7.26 16.70
C LEU A 75 3.09 8.03 16.79
N ASN A 76 1.96 7.40 16.46
CA ASN A 76 0.63 8.03 16.55
C ASN A 76 0.02 7.95 17.97
N ALA A 77 0.78 7.46 18.94
CA ALA A 77 0.46 7.47 20.36
C ALA A 77 1.77 7.57 21.16
N GLU A 78 1.69 7.44 22.49
CA GLU A 78 2.86 7.36 23.35
C GLU A 78 3.44 5.93 23.33
N GLY A 79 3.83 5.47 22.14
CA GLY A 79 4.30 4.12 21.87
C GLY A 79 3.20 3.10 21.58
N MET A 80 3.64 1.91 21.17
CA MET A 80 2.78 0.81 20.71
C MET A 80 1.72 0.39 21.74
N VAL A 81 2.09 0.32 23.02
CA VAL A 81 1.16 -0.06 24.09
C VAL A 81 0.05 0.99 24.22
N SER A 82 0.41 2.28 24.28
CA SER A 82 -0.55 3.37 24.32
C SER A 82 -1.49 3.37 23.11
N TYR A 83 -0.97 3.07 21.91
CA TYR A 83 -1.78 2.95 20.71
C TYR A 83 -2.82 1.82 20.84
N CYS A 84 -2.40 0.64 21.30
CA CYS A 84 -3.30 -0.50 21.50
C CYS A 84 -4.36 -0.22 22.57
N ASP A 85 -4.01 0.41 23.69
CA ASP A 85 -4.96 0.77 24.75
C ASP A 85 -6.03 1.73 24.23
N ARG A 86 -5.66 2.68 23.37
CA ARG A 86 -6.57 3.69 22.82
C ARG A 86 -7.42 3.15 21.67
N TYR A 87 -6.83 2.37 20.75
CA TYR A 87 -7.42 2.14 19.43
C TYR A 87 -7.75 0.67 19.14
N SER A 88 -7.28 -0.30 19.94
CA SER A 88 -7.47 -1.73 19.62
C SER A 88 -8.95 -2.13 19.54
N GLU A 89 -9.81 -1.61 20.42
CA GLU A 89 -11.26 -1.87 20.37
C GLU A 89 -11.92 -1.29 19.12
N GLY A 90 -11.48 -0.10 18.69
CA GLY A 90 -11.90 0.50 17.42
C GLY A 90 -11.46 -0.33 16.22
N MET A 91 -10.19 -0.73 16.18
CA MET A 91 -9.64 -1.58 15.11
C MET A 91 -10.38 -2.92 15.02
N LYS A 92 -10.61 -3.60 16.15
CA LYS A 92 -11.37 -4.86 16.19
C LYS A 92 -12.79 -4.67 15.68
N ARG A 93 -13.46 -3.58 16.06
CA ARG A 93 -14.83 -3.29 15.61
C ARG A 93 -14.89 -3.10 14.10
N VAL A 94 -13.98 -2.31 13.53
CA VAL A 94 -13.89 -2.07 12.07
C VAL A 94 -13.54 -3.36 11.33
N LEU A 95 -12.55 -4.12 11.80
CA LEU A 95 -12.16 -5.37 11.14
C LEU A 95 -13.28 -6.42 11.15
N LYS A 96 -14.17 -6.40 12.16
CA LYS A 96 -15.35 -7.28 12.22
C LYS A 96 -16.44 -6.93 11.20
N THR A 97 -16.41 -5.74 10.61
CA THR A 97 -17.38 -5.33 9.58
C THR A 97 -16.88 -5.60 8.16
N PHE A 98 -15.66 -6.12 7.99
CA PHE A 98 -15.14 -6.44 6.67
C PHE A 98 -16.00 -7.55 6.04
N GLY A 99 -16.43 -7.31 4.81
CA GLY A 99 -17.14 -8.29 4.00
C GLY A 99 -16.27 -9.48 3.58
N PRO A 100 -16.85 -10.43 2.81
CA PRO A 100 -16.12 -11.57 2.29
C PRO A 100 -14.98 -11.16 1.33
N VAL A 101 -14.18 -12.14 0.92
CA VAL A 101 -13.18 -11.94 -0.14
C VAL A 101 -13.90 -11.55 -1.44
N PRO A 102 -13.51 -10.45 -2.11
CA PRO A 102 -14.14 -10.07 -3.37
C PRO A 102 -13.87 -11.08 -4.49
N GLU A 103 -14.82 -11.20 -5.40
CA GLU A 103 -14.69 -12.04 -6.61
C GLU A 103 -13.87 -11.35 -7.73
N PHE A 104 -13.51 -10.08 -7.56
CA PHE A 104 -12.74 -9.27 -8.51
C PHE A 104 -13.29 -9.32 -9.97
N SER A 105 -14.61 -9.32 -10.10
CA SER A 105 -15.32 -9.49 -11.38
C SER A 105 -16.66 -8.74 -11.36
N GLY A 106 -17.42 -8.85 -12.46
CA GLY A 106 -18.74 -8.22 -12.61
C GLY A 106 -18.70 -6.70 -12.69
N ASP A 107 -19.81 -6.07 -12.34
CA ASP A 107 -20.01 -4.62 -12.48
C ASP A 107 -18.93 -3.80 -11.74
N THR A 108 -18.39 -4.32 -10.64
CA THR A 108 -17.34 -3.63 -9.88
C THR A 108 -16.05 -3.49 -10.68
N VAL A 109 -15.62 -4.51 -11.42
CA VAL A 109 -14.40 -4.40 -12.25
C VAL A 109 -14.61 -3.42 -13.39
N GLU A 110 -15.79 -3.41 -14.01
CA GLU A 110 -16.11 -2.47 -15.08
C GLU A 110 -16.15 -1.03 -14.56
N LYS A 111 -16.77 -0.79 -13.40
CA LYS A 111 -16.81 0.51 -12.73
C LYS A 111 -15.42 1.01 -12.37
N VAL A 112 -14.59 0.16 -11.75
CA VAL A 112 -13.19 0.51 -11.43
C VAL A 112 -12.41 0.81 -12.70
N ASN A 113 -12.55 -0.02 -13.75
CA ASN A 113 -11.85 0.19 -15.01
C ASN A 113 -12.27 1.49 -15.69
N GLN A 114 -13.57 1.78 -15.77
CA GLN A 114 -14.10 3.02 -16.35
C GLN A 114 -13.51 4.25 -15.64
N ASP A 115 -13.49 4.26 -14.31
CA ASP A 115 -12.92 5.35 -13.52
C ASP A 115 -11.41 5.50 -13.72
N MET A 116 -10.68 4.38 -13.79
CA MET A 116 -9.25 4.40 -14.09
C MET A 116 -8.97 4.93 -15.50
N CYS A 117 -9.76 4.50 -16.50
CA CYS A 117 -9.62 4.95 -17.89
C CYS A 117 -9.93 6.44 -18.06
N MET A 118 -10.77 7.05 -17.22
CA MET A 118 -10.97 8.51 -17.22
C MET A 118 -9.70 9.28 -16.85
N LYS A 119 -8.83 8.71 -16.00
CA LYS A 119 -7.54 9.31 -15.61
C LYS A 119 -6.41 8.91 -16.56
N VAL A 120 -6.39 7.65 -16.96
CA VAL A 120 -5.33 7.03 -17.74
C VAL A 120 -5.99 6.03 -18.68
N PRO A 121 -6.22 6.40 -19.95
CA PRO A 121 -6.70 5.46 -20.96
C PRO A 121 -5.89 4.17 -20.97
N ASP A 122 -6.56 3.04 -21.20
CA ASP A 122 -5.99 1.69 -21.13
C ASP A 122 -5.27 1.24 -22.40
N ASP A 123 -5.04 2.16 -23.34
CA ASP A 123 -4.19 1.89 -24.50
C ASP A 123 -2.69 1.90 -24.12
N PRO A 124 -1.84 1.23 -24.93
CA PRO A 124 -0.43 1.08 -24.60
C PRO A 124 0.35 2.39 -24.42
N GLU A 125 -0.03 3.46 -25.13
CA GLU A 125 0.70 4.72 -25.13
C GLU A 125 0.47 5.48 -23.82
N HIS A 126 -0.80 5.66 -23.42
CA HIS A 126 -1.14 6.36 -22.18
C HIS A 126 -0.68 5.59 -20.95
N LEU A 127 -0.81 4.26 -20.95
CA LEU A 127 -0.29 3.42 -19.87
C LEU A 127 1.23 3.52 -19.77
N ALA A 128 1.97 3.53 -20.89
CA ALA A 128 3.42 3.69 -20.88
C ALA A 128 3.83 5.07 -20.36
N ALA A 129 3.18 6.14 -20.82
CA ALA A 129 3.44 7.51 -20.35
C ALA A 129 3.19 7.65 -18.84
N ARG A 130 2.10 7.08 -18.32
CA ARG A 130 1.80 7.13 -16.89
C ARG A 130 2.80 6.31 -16.06
N ARG A 131 3.25 5.16 -16.54
CA ARG A 131 4.29 4.36 -15.88
C ARG A 131 5.61 5.12 -15.84
N HIS A 132 5.97 5.81 -16.93
CA HIS A 132 7.18 6.63 -16.97
C HIS A 132 7.15 7.73 -15.91
N TRP A 133 6.05 8.49 -15.84
CA TRP A 133 5.83 9.48 -14.76
C TRP A 133 5.94 8.87 -13.36
N ARG A 134 5.32 7.70 -13.13
CA ARG A 134 5.39 7.00 -11.83
C ARG A 134 6.83 6.63 -11.48
N ASP A 135 7.58 6.10 -12.44
CA ASP A 135 8.96 5.67 -12.22
C ASP A 135 9.89 6.86 -11.96
N ASP A 136 9.64 8.02 -12.58
CA ASP A 136 10.31 9.28 -12.25
C ASP A 136 10.01 9.74 -10.82
N CYS A 137 8.75 9.68 -10.38
CA CYS A 137 8.38 9.95 -8.99
C CYS A 137 9.11 9.01 -8.02
N LEU A 138 9.18 7.70 -8.33
CA LEU A 138 9.89 6.71 -7.52
C LEU A 138 11.41 6.97 -7.48
N MET A 139 11.99 7.41 -8.59
CA MET A 139 13.40 7.80 -8.67
C MET A 139 13.69 8.99 -7.74
N GLN A 140 12.85 10.03 -7.79
CA GLN A 140 13.00 11.21 -6.93
C GLN A 140 12.76 10.88 -5.46
N LEU A 141 11.75 10.08 -5.14
CA LEU A 141 11.50 9.60 -3.79
C LEU A 141 12.67 8.77 -3.26
N SER A 142 13.26 7.91 -4.10
CA SER A 142 14.46 7.15 -3.74
C SER A 142 15.61 8.08 -3.37
N LYS A 143 15.89 9.11 -4.18
CA LYS A 143 16.92 10.12 -3.87
C LYS A 143 16.63 10.84 -2.54
N LEU A 144 15.40 11.29 -2.34
CA LEU A 144 14.97 11.94 -1.11
C LEU A 144 15.18 11.02 0.12
N LYS A 145 14.77 9.76 0.05
CA LYS A 145 14.93 8.80 1.15
C LYS A 145 16.39 8.52 1.49
N HIS A 146 17.29 8.56 0.51
CA HIS A 146 18.73 8.44 0.77
C HIS A 146 19.29 9.66 1.49
N GLN A 147 18.77 10.86 1.22
CA GLN A 147 19.17 12.10 1.91
C GLN A 147 18.63 12.18 3.34
N MET A 148 17.45 11.61 3.56
CA MET A 148 16.70 11.71 4.83
C MET A 148 16.96 10.54 5.80
N GLN A 149 17.99 9.71 5.59
CA GLN A 149 18.24 8.59 6.49
C GLN A 149 18.48 9.13 7.92
N PRO A 150 17.69 8.70 8.92
CA PRO A 150 17.90 9.13 10.30
C PRO A 150 19.30 8.70 10.75
N GLN A 151 19.96 9.59 11.51
CA GLN A 151 21.25 9.32 12.16
C GLN A 151 21.16 8.12 13.09
#